data_AF-A0A510K2V0-F1
#
_entry.id   AF-A0A510K2V0-F1
#
_cell.length_a   1.000
_cell.length_b   1.000
_cell.length_c   1.000
_cell.angle_alpha   90.00
_cell.angle_beta   90.00
_cell.angle_gamma   90.00
#
_symmetry.space_group_name_H-M   'P 1'
#
loop_
_entity.id
_entity.type
_entity.pdbx_description
1 polymer ?
#
loop_
_entity_poly.entity_id
_entity_poly.type
_entity_poly.pdbx_seq_one_letter_code
_entity_poly.pdbx_strand_id
1 'polypeptide(L)'
;MSNLKLTENDAFYNMKFDNDIFLYWMLKWLKVDTTNNSNKKALKNMAKKFVEEILGQKLNTKDIEICYSNFYIGKDYEDFINRILNEYTLLFIVNKKKKSNRKYIFFKCFDYDEFSPYFFEYNQELVQLLKIYENLGNNETDKIKIVYITPDKISRYEKEEIGEKIIMYDEEKLLEFFKTFKKDIDDSIFDSYYNQLMREVSEEDYDSFNVSALYSILEWYFDKKRKNYDVYRNDYYIKWIKDEFFIECIYKKNKNREFDILFVLNWFHLDELQEDMFESVQCELKNIFPDFQKIYLEEVDLKEKEVPLFYLKVDKDASLSKIKKILDEITEKIEKFNEARGSSNIKDEYNKYIKDERKKGGIWFW
;
A
#
# COMPACT_ATOMS: atom_id res chain seq x y z
N MET A 1 -12.68 30.49 12.64
CA MET A 1 -13.57 29.59 11.87
C MET A 1 -13.30 29.79 10.39
N SER A 2 -12.51 28.91 9.78
CA SER A 2 -12.28 28.86 8.33
C SER A 2 -13.20 27.80 7.72
N ASN A 3 -14.38 28.22 7.26
CA ASN A 3 -15.28 27.41 6.43
C ASN A 3 -14.78 27.39 4.97
N LEU A 4 -13.63 26.76 4.74
CA LEU A 4 -13.19 26.43 3.39
C LEU A 4 -13.61 24.99 3.08
N LYS A 5 -14.77 24.87 2.43
CA LYS A 5 -15.14 23.65 1.70
C LYS A 5 -14.01 23.35 0.72
N LEU A 6 -13.28 22.26 0.97
CA LEU A 6 -12.46 21.61 -0.05
C LEU A 6 -13.37 21.41 -1.26
N THR A 7 -13.10 22.10 -2.37
CA THR A 7 -13.77 21.79 -3.63
C THR A 7 -13.40 20.35 -3.98
N GLU A 8 -14.39 19.46 -3.83
CA GLU A 8 -14.40 18.07 -4.25
C GLU A 8 -13.82 17.98 -5.67
N ASN A 9 -12.65 17.35 -5.83
CA ASN A 9 -12.37 16.50 -7.01
C ASN A 9 -10.99 15.83 -6.99
N ASP A 10 -9.97 16.37 -6.31
CA ASP A 10 -8.66 15.71 -6.36
C ASP A 10 -8.62 14.48 -5.47
N ALA A 11 -8.42 13.32 -6.10
CA ALA A 11 -8.25 12.02 -5.46
C ALA A 11 -7.15 12.01 -4.43
N PHE A 12 -6.02 12.58 -4.85
CA PHE A 12 -4.74 12.47 -4.19
C PHE A 12 -4.79 13.02 -2.76
N TYR A 13 -5.58 14.06 -2.54
CA TYR A 13 -5.70 14.77 -1.25
C TYR A 13 -6.74 14.18 -0.31
N ASN A 14 -7.55 13.22 -0.76
CA ASN A 14 -8.60 12.59 0.04
C ASN A 14 -8.34 11.09 0.26
N MET A 15 -7.23 10.58 -0.26
CA MET A 15 -6.91 9.17 -0.20
C MET A 15 -6.32 8.83 1.17
N LYS A 16 -6.93 7.86 1.84
CA LYS A 16 -6.37 7.21 3.03
C LYS A 16 -5.28 6.25 2.55
N PHE A 17 -4.09 6.77 2.32
CA PHE A 17 -2.95 5.92 2.03
C PHE A 17 -2.52 5.17 3.28
N ASP A 18 -2.02 3.95 3.08
CA ASP A 18 -1.04 3.39 4.01
C ASP A 18 0.19 4.31 4.02
N ASN A 19 0.47 4.90 5.19
CA ASN A 19 1.47 5.95 5.32
C ASN A 19 2.87 5.47 4.93
N ASP A 20 3.20 4.21 5.22
CA ASP A 20 4.54 3.67 4.96
C ASP A 20 4.75 3.45 3.46
N ILE A 21 3.73 2.90 2.78
CA ILE A 21 3.71 2.74 1.32
C ILE A 21 3.86 4.09 0.64
N PHE A 22 3.07 5.08 1.07
CA PHE A 22 3.09 6.39 0.48
C PHE A 22 4.43 7.10 0.68
N LEU A 23 4.99 7.04 1.88
CA LEU A 23 6.27 7.67 2.21
C LEU A 23 7.41 7.07 1.40
N TYR A 24 7.48 5.74 1.36
CA TYR A 24 8.49 5.05 0.56
C TYR A 24 8.43 5.43 -0.90
N TRP A 25 7.23 5.42 -1.46
CA TRP A 25 7.00 5.86 -2.83
C TRP A 25 7.40 7.32 -3.06
N MET A 26 6.96 8.22 -2.19
CA MET A 26 7.27 9.64 -2.30
C MET A 26 8.79 9.84 -2.32
N LEU A 27 9.53 9.22 -1.39
CA LEU A 27 10.98 9.36 -1.30
C LEU A 27 11.72 8.77 -2.51
N LYS A 28 11.21 7.68 -3.10
CA LYS A 28 11.79 7.05 -4.30
C LYS A 28 11.90 8.00 -5.49
N TRP A 29 11.02 8.99 -5.64
CA TRP A 29 11.11 10.01 -6.70
C TRP A 29 12.43 10.78 -6.71
N LEU A 30 13.13 10.86 -5.57
CA LEU A 30 14.45 11.48 -5.51
C LEU A 30 15.49 10.75 -6.39
N LYS A 31 15.33 9.44 -6.59
CA LYS A 31 16.22 8.61 -7.41
C LYS A 31 15.80 8.54 -8.88
N VAL A 32 14.54 8.82 -9.20
CA VAL A 32 14.00 8.70 -10.56
C VAL A 32 14.54 9.80 -11.50
N ASP A 33 14.83 9.42 -12.74
CA ASP A 33 15.12 10.37 -13.82
C ASP A 33 13.82 11.05 -14.29
N THR A 34 13.85 12.37 -14.31
CA THR A 34 12.69 13.23 -14.59
C THR A 34 12.84 14.00 -15.91
N THR A 35 13.87 13.68 -16.69
CA THR A 35 14.13 14.31 -17.99
C THR A 35 12.88 14.23 -18.87
N ASN A 36 12.42 15.38 -19.36
CA ASN A 36 11.26 15.54 -20.25
C ASN A 36 9.88 15.14 -19.68
N ASN A 37 9.69 15.06 -18.36
CA ASN A 37 8.36 14.81 -17.77
C ASN A 37 8.07 15.78 -16.61
N SER A 38 7.14 16.72 -16.82
CA SER A 38 6.76 17.77 -15.85
C SER A 38 6.20 17.19 -14.56
N ASN A 39 5.33 16.18 -14.65
CA ASN A 39 4.67 15.58 -13.48
C ASN A 39 5.71 14.85 -12.62
N LYS A 40 6.60 14.05 -13.23
CA LYS A 40 7.72 13.41 -12.52
C LYS A 40 8.62 14.43 -11.84
N LYS A 41 8.88 15.58 -12.48
CA LYS A 41 9.68 16.66 -11.90
C LYS A 41 8.97 17.30 -10.69
N ALA A 42 7.66 17.51 -10.75
CA ALA A 42 6.88 18.01 -9.62
C ALA A 42 6.94 17.05 -8.43
N LEU A 43 6.79 15.75 -8.66
CA LEU A 43 6.88 14.70 -7.64
C LEU A 43 8.26 14.66 -6.97
N LYS A 44 9.32 14.72 -7.76
CA LYS A 44 10.68 14.80 -7.25
C LYS A 44 10.92 16.07 -6.43
N ASN A 45 10.36 17.20 -6.84
CA ASN A 45 10.45 18.45 -6.07
C ASN A 45 9.67 18.38 -4.75
N MET A 46 8.51 17.71 -4.74
CA MET A 46 7.73 17.44 -3.55
C MET A 46 8.54 16.58 -2.56
N ALA A 47 9.02 15.41 -3.00
CA ALA A 47 9.86 14.56 -2.17
C ALA A 47 11.11 15.29 -1.63
N LYS A 48 11.73 16.12 -2.47
CA LYS A 48 12.89 16.93 -2.08
C LYS A 48 12.53 17.93 -1.00
N LYS A 49 11.47 18.72 -1.19
CA LYS A 49 11.04 19.72 -0.21
C LYS A 49 10.68 19.08 1.13
N PHE A 50 10.00 17.93 1.10
CA PHE A 50 9.66 17.17 2.30
C PHE A 50 10.90 16.83 3.14
N VAL A 51 11.93 16.27 2.49
CA VAL A 51 13.20 15.95 3.14
C VAL A 51 13.95 17.21 3.59
N GLU A 52 13.92 18.28 2.81
CA GLU A 52 14.57 19.55 3.16
C GLU A 52 13.95 20.21 4.41
N GLU A 53 12.63 20.12 4.58
CA GLU A 53 11.92 20.58 5.78
C GLU A 53 12.33 19.79 7.02
N ILE A 54 12.41 18.46 6.91
CA ILE A 54 12.86 17.57 7.99
C ILE A 54 14.32 17.87 8.39
N LEU A 55 15.20 18.04 7.39
CA LEU A 55 16.62 18.30 7.61
C LEU A 55 16.90 19.74 8.07
N GLY A 56 16.00 20.69 7.79
CA GLY A 56 16.21 22.12 7.99
C GLY A 56 17.27 22.73 7.06
N GLN A 57 17.60 22.06 5.95
CA GLN A 57 18.64 22.49 5.01
C GLN A 57 18.39 21.93 3.60
N LYS A 58 19.02 22.52 2.59
CA LYS A 58 18.90 22.06 1.20
C LYS A 58 19.52 20.67 0.98
N LEU A 59 18.83 19.83 0.21
CA LEU A 59 19.28 18.51 -0.22
C LEU A 59 20.08 18.67 -1.52
N ASN A 60 21.40 18.79 -1.36
CA ASN A 60 22.35 19.07 -2.45
C ASN A 60 23.12 17.82 -2.93
N THR A 61 22.66 16.63 -2.59
CA THR A 61 23.32 15.36 -2.93
C THR A 61 22.38 14.44 -3.68
N LYS A 62 22.94 13.62 -4.58
CA LYS A 62 22.26 12.46 -5.18
C LYS A 62 22.60 11.15 -4.47
N ASP A 63 23.53 11.19 -3.53
CA ASP A 63 23.98 10.04 -2.74
C ASP A 63 22.99 9.79 -1.60
N ILE A 64 21.86 9.17 -1.95
CA ILE A 64 20.77 8.86 -1.02
C ILE A 64 20.45 7.37 -1.07
N GLU A 65 20.05 6.84 0.08
CA GLU A 65 19.59 5.47 0.22
C GLU A 65 18.24 5.46 0.94
N ILE A 66 17.39 4.53 0.53
CA ILE A 66 16.07 4.30 1.09
C ILE A 66 16.05 2.82 1.38
N CYS A 67 15.98 2.46 2.65
CA CYS A 67 15.92 1.09 3.12
C CYS A 67 14.71 0.96 4.03
N TYR A 68 14.02 -0.17 3.97
CA TYR A 68 13.25 -0.58 5.14
C TYR A 68 14.21 -1.22 6.14
N SER A 69 13.97 -1.03 7.43
CA SER A 69 14.81 -1.61 8.47
C SER A 69 14.61 -3.12 8.53
N ASN A 70 15.24 -3.87 7.63
CA ASN A 70 15.44 -5.31 7.80
C ASN A 70 16.64 -5.55 8.73
N PHE A 71 16.66 -4.83 9.87
CA PHE A 71 17.73 -4.87 10.86
C PHE A 71 17.59 -6.16 11.69
N TYR A 72 17.92 -7.30 11.11
CA TYR A 72 18.01 -8.54 11.86
C TYR A 72 19.30 -8.52 12.71
N ILE A 73 19.18 -8.12 13.99
CA ILE A 73 20.31 -8.07 14.93
C ILE A 73 20.35 -9.38 15.74
N GLY A 74 21.22 -10.31 15.34
CA GLY A 74 21.31 -11.65 15.95
C GLY A 74 22.00 -11.75 17.32
N LYS A 75 21.70 -10.88 18.29
CA LYS A 75 22.10 -11.03 19.72
C LYS A 75 21.17 -10.26 20.65
N ASP A 76 20.86 -10.85 21.82
CA ASP A 76 20.31 -10.40 23.14
C ASP A 76 19.39 -9.14 23.26
N TYR A 77 19.41 -8.21 22.32
CA TYR A 77 18.54 -7.03 22.17
C TYR A 77 17.51 -7.20 21.04
N GLU A 78 17.41 -8.42 20.49
CA GLU A 78 16.67 -8.77 19.27
C GLU A 78 15.18 -8.42 19.36
N ASP A 79 14.49 -8.80 20.44
CA ASP A 79 13.04 -8.54 20.57
C ASP A 79 12.67 -7.06 20.68
N PHE A 80 13.51 -6.27 21.37
CA PHE A 80 13.22 -4.86 21.61
C PHE A 80 13.56 -4.01 20.37
N ILE A 81 14.70 -4.28 19.75
CA ILE A 81 15.12 -3.59 18.53
C ILE A 81 14.24 -4.00 17.35
N ASN A 82 13.87 -5.28 17.21
CA ASN A 82 12.93 -5.72 16.18
C ASN A 82 11.53 -5.15 16.40
N ARG A 83 11.09 -4.89 17.65
CA ARG A 83 9.83 -4.16 17.91
C ARG A 83 9.91 -2.69 17.53
N ILE A 84 11.04 -2.02 17.76
CA ILE A 84 11.19 -0.58 17.48
C ILE A 84 11.57 -0.26 16.03
N LEU A 85 12.40 -1.11 15.42
CA LEU A 85 12.85 -1.10 14.02
C LEU A 85 12.10 -2.14 13.19
N ASN A 86 10.84 -2.43 13.58
CA ASN A 86 9.96 -3.39 12.91
C ASN A 86 10.00 -3.21 11.38
N GLU A 87 9.67 -4.26 10.63
CA GLU A 87 9.74 -4.38 9.17
C GLU A 87 9.07 -3.20 8.40
N TYR A 88 8.29 -2.38 9.11
CA TYR A 88 7.57 -1.20 8.63
C TYR A 88 8.29 0.15 8.86
N THR A 89 9.43 0.19 9.55
CA THR A 89 10.19 1.44 9.73
C THR A 89 11.03 1.76 8.51
N LEU A 90 10.77 2.92 7.91
CA LEU A 90 11.48 3.37 6.71
C LEU A 90 12.69 4.24 7.08
N LEU A 91 13.87 3.80 6.69
CA LEU A 91 15.15 4.50 6.89
C LEU A 91 15.61 5.21 5.61
N PHE A 92 15.81 6.51 5.72
CA PHE A 92 16.37 7.35 4.67
C PHE A 92 17.75 7.87 5.05
N ILE A 93 18.77 7.52 4.25
CA ILE A 93 20.17 7.88 4.50
C ILE A 93 20.62 8.90 3.44
N VAL A 94 21.20 10.00 3.90
CA VAL A 94 21.80 11.04 3.06
C VAL A 94 23.31 10.97 3.17
N ASN A 95 24.02 11.11 2.04
CA ASN A 95 25.48 11.05 1.93
C ASN A 95 26.08 9.72 2.42
N LYS A 96 25.49 8.58 2.02
CA LYS A 96 25.96 7.24 2.42
C LYS A 96 27.49 7.09 2.25
N LYS A 97 28.07 7.54 1.14
CA LYS A 97 29.50 7.37 0.83
C LYS A 97 30.43 8.20 1.70
N LYS A 98 29.96 9.33 2.26
CA LYS A 98 30.78 10.23 3.09
C LYS A 98 30.28 10.21 4.54
N LYS A 99 30.83 9.29 5.34
CA LYS A 99 30.42 9.08 6.75
C LYS A 99 30.40 10.37 7.59
N SER A 100 31.34 11.29 7.38
CA SER A 100 31.39 12.57 8.11
C SER A 100 30.16 13.45 7.90
N ASN A 101 29.50 13.36 6.72
CA ASN A 101 28.34 14.17 6.35
C ASN A 101 27.04 13.35 6.28
N ARG A 102 27.08 12.09 6.73
CA ARG A 102 25.96 11.17 6.65
C ARG A 102 24.85 11.61 7.61
N LYS A 103 23.60 11.54 7.18
CA LYS A 103 22.43 11.84 8.02
C LYS A 103 21.40 10.73 7.85
N TYR A 104 20.63 10.47 8.90
CA TYR A 104 19.65 9.41 8.98
C TYR A 104 18.30 10.01 9.35
N ILE A 105 17.26 9.62 8.62
CA ILE A 105 15.88 9.97 8.91
C ILE A 105 15.10 8.66 9.04
N PHE A 106 14.49 8.45 10.20
CA PHE A 106 13.65 7.30 10.49
C PHE A 106 12.20 7.74 10.42
N PHE A 107 11.43 7.16 9.51
CA PHE A 107 9.99 7.36 9.42
C PHE A 107 9.28 6.22 10.14
N LYS A 108 8.39 6.57 11.07
CA LYS A 108 7.61 5.64 11.87
C LYS A 108 6.13 5.97 11.77
N CYS A 109 5.30 4.94 11.63
CA CYS A 109 3.88 5.07 11.92
C CYS A 109 3.68 5.37 13.41
N PHE A 110 2.75 6.28 13.70
CA PHE A 110 2.37 6.59 15.06
C PHE A 110 1.41 5.52 15.58
N ASP A 111 1.78 4.86 16.67
CA ASP A 111 0.92 3.94 17.42
C ASP A 111 0.61 4.53 18.80
N TYR A 112 -0.68 4.67 19.11
CA TYR A 112 -1.16 5.18 20.39
C TYR A 112 -0.83 4.23 21.56
N ASP A 113 -0.74 2.92 21.31
CA ASP A 113 -0.40 1.92 22.31
C ASP A 113 1.12 1.90 22.60
N GLU A 114 1.95 2.23 21.61
CA GLU A 114 3.41 2.42 21.80
C GLU A 114 3.74 3.77 22.48
N PHE A 115 2.82 4.73 22.45
CA PHE A 115 2.95 6.05 23.09
C PHE A 115 2.63 6.00 24.61
N SER A 116 3.20 5.01 25.29
CA SER A 116 3.22 4.84 26.74
C SER A 116 4.17 5.86 27.42
N PRO A 117 4.11 6.11 28.74
CA PRO A 117 5.12 6.89 29.47
C PRO A 117 6.59 6.52 29.18
N TYR A 118 6.86 5.31 28.68
CA TYR A 118 8.19 4.82 28.27
C TYR A 118 8.62 5.22 26.84
N PHE A 119 7.75 5.88 26.07
CA PHE A 119 8.00 6.28 24.68
C PHE A 119 9.30 7.06 24.48
N PHE A 120 9.62 7.97 25.41
CA PHE A 120 10.85 8.76 25.33
C PHE A 120 12.09 7.94 25.68
N GLU A 121 11.99 7.02 26.64
CA GLU A 121 13.08 6.12 27.00
C GLU A 121 13.43 5.22 25.80
N TYR A 122 12.42 4.71 25.10
CA TYR A 122 12.59 3.92 23.89
C TYR A 122 13.24 4.67 22.73
N ASN A 123 12.91 5.95 22.53
CA ASN A 123 13.58 6.78 21.52
C ASN A 123 15.04 7.06 21.87
N GLN A 124 15.35 7.32 23.13
CA GLN A 124 16.73 7.49 23.60
C GLN A 124 17.56 6.21 23.41
N GLU A 125 16.99 5.05 23.76
CA GLU A 125 17.62 3.75 23.54
C GLU A 125 17.85 3.50 22.05
N LEU A 126 16.86 3.77 21.20
CA LEU A 126 17.00 3.67 19.75
C LEU A 126 18.15 4.55 19.22
N VAL A 127 18.22 5.81 19.62
CA VAL A 127 19.28 6.73 19.21
C VAL A 127 20.66 6.22 19.65
N GLN A 128 20.78 5.69 20.87
CA GLN A 128 22.03 5.13 21.37
C GLN A 128 22.46 3.90 20.57
N LEU A 129 21.53 2.98 20.29
CA LEU A 129 21.80 1.78 19.50
C LEU A 129 22.23 2.13 18.07
N LEU A 130 21.57 3.11 17.45
CA LEU A 130 21.94 3.60 16.13
C LEU A 130 23.34 4.21 16.12
N LYS A 131 23.70 4.97 17.16
CA LYS A 131 25.07 5.49 17.30
C LYS A 131 26.10 4.37 17.38
N ILE A 132 25.79 3.30 18.13
CA ILE A 132 26.68 2.13 18.23
C ILE A 132 26.82 1.47 16.86
N TYR A 133 25.72 1.18 16.19
CA TYR A 133 25.72 0.46 14.91
C TYR A 133 26.46 1.23 13.81
N GLU A 134 26.16 2.52 13.67
CA GLU A 134 26.79 3.38 12.66
C GLU A 134 28.17 3.91 13.09
N ASN A 135 28.58 3.61 14.32
CA ASN A 135 29.79 4.08 14.97
C ASN A 135 29.89 5.62 14.88
N LEU A 136 28.89 6.28 15.48
CA LEU A 136 28.76 7.72 15.62
C LEU A 136 29.19 8.15 17.03
N GLY A 137 29.84 9.30 17.13
CA GLY A 137 30.21 9.93 18.40
C GLY A 137 29.00 10.44 19.18
N ASN A 138 29.17 10.61 20.49
CA ASN A 138 28.11 11.14 21.37
C ASN A 138 27.61 12.53 20.96
N ASN A 139 28.46 13.33 20.31
CA ASN A 139 28.16 14.66 19.80
C ASN A 139 27.50 14.67 18.41
N GLU A 140 27.26 13.50 17.80
CA GLU A 140 26.72 13.38 16.45
C GLU A 140 25.21 13.03 16.44
N THR A 141 24.50 13.25 17.56
CA THR A 141 23.04 13.03 17.68
C THR A 141 22.25 13.81 16.64
N ASP A 142 22.73 14.99 16.24
CA ASP A 142 22.08 15.87 15.27
C ASP A 142 21.98 15.26 13.86
N LYS A 143 22.77 14.22 13.57
CA LYS A 143 22.71 13.42 12.34
C LYS A 143 21.48 12.51 12.26
N ILE A 144 20.83 12.23 13.38
CA ILE A 144 19.67 11.34 13.46
C ILE A 144 18.40 12.19 13.60
N LYS A 145 17.39 11.90 12.78
CA LYS A 145 16.04 12.46 12.84
C LYS A 145 15.03 11.32 12.93
N ILE A 146 14.08 11.44 13.84
CA ILE A 146 12.94 10.52 13.96
C ILE A 146 11.69 11.31 13.59
N VAL A 147 10.94 10.79 12.63
CA VAL A 147 9.76 11.40 12.03
C VAL A 147 8.58 10.45 12.24
N TYR A 148 7.57 10.91 12.98
CA TYR A 148 6.33 10.18 13.18
C TYR A 148 5.28 10.68 12.21
N ILE A 149 4.60 9.73 11.55
CA ILE A 149 3.49 10.00 10.64
C ILE A 149 2.23 9.37 11.21
N THR A 150 1.16 10.16 11.26
CA THR A 150 -0.13 9.70 11.76
C THR A 150 -1.26 10.17 10.83
N PRO A 151 -2.27 9.32 10.57
CA PRO A 151 -3.49 9.75 9.90
C PRO A 151 -4.43 10.52 10.84
N ASP A 152 -4.14 10.56 12.14
CA ASP A 152 -5.00 11.20 13.13
C ASP A 152 -4.56 12.63 13.42
N LYS A 153 -5.53 13.52 13.66
CA LYS A 153 -5.25 14.89 14.11
C LYS A 153 -4.74 14.88 15.53
N ILE A 154 -3.46 15.10 15.72
CA ILE A 154 -2.88 15.18 17.06
C ILE A 154 -2.94 16.61 17.57
N SER A 155 -3.93 16.88 18.41
CA SER A 155 -4.14 18.22 19.00
C SER A 155 -3.08 18.64 20.04
N ARG A 156 -2.29 17.71 20.61
CA ARG A 156 -1.41 17.99 21.75
C ARG A 156 -0.28 16.98 21.96
N TYR A 157 0.80 17.00 21.17
CA TYR A 157 2.08 16.41 21.59
C TYR A 157 3.28 17.12 20.95
N GLU A 158 3.48 18.40 21.26
CA GLU A 158 4.79 19.04 21.13
C GLU A 158 5.47 19.00 22.51
N LYS A 159 6.07 17.85 22.85
CA LYS A 159 7.03 17.78 23.97
C LYS A 159 8.43 17.93 23.40
N GLU A 160 8.98 19.13 23.47
CA GLU A 160 10.42 19.34 23.38
C GLU A 160 11.03 19.04 24.75
N GLU A 161 11.48 17.80 24.98
CA GLU A 161 12.35 17.51 26.13
C GLU A 161 13.59 16.72 25.69
N ILE A 162 14.75 17.33 25.97
CA ILE A 162 16.12 16.78 25.99
C ILE A 162 16.69 16.37 24.61
N GLY A 163 17.09 17.37 23.82
CA GLY A 163 18.13 17.20 22.76
C GLY A 163 17.73 16.41 21.51
N GLU A 164 16.57 15.76 21.50
CA GLU A 164 16.03 15.00 20.37
C GLU A 164 14.95 15.80 19.65
N LYS A 165 15.15 16.10 18.37
CA LYS A 165 14.15 16.78 17.55
C LYS A 165 13.24 15.72 16.91
N ILE A 166 12.24 15.28 17.68
CA ILE A 166 11.14 14.46 17.15
C ILE A 166 10.29 15.35 16.24
N ILE A 167 9.99 14.86 15.03
CA ILE A 167 9.18 15.60 14.06
C ILE A 167 7.85 14.84 13.88
N MET A 168 6.74 15.51 14.13
CA MET A 168 5.40 14.95 13.98
C MET A 168 4.70 15.53 12.75
N TYR A 169 4.34 14.66 11.82
CA TYR A 169 3.47 14.93 10.68
C TYR A 169 2.13 14.25 10.91
N ASP A 170 1.11 15.03 11.27
CA ASP A 170 -0.27 14.58 11.26
C ASP A 170 -0.91 14.76 9.89
N GLU A 171 -2.15 14.28 9.75
CA GLU A 171 -2.94 14.39 8.54
C GLU A 171 -3.01 15.85 8.04
N GLU A 172 -3.22 16.82 8.93
CA GLU A 172 -3.34 18.23 8.53
C GLU A 172 -2.03 18.78 7.98
N LYS A 173 -0.89 18.53 8.64
CA LYS A 173 0.44 18.97 8.18
C LYS A 173 0.82 18.31 6.87
N LEU A 174 0.52 17.03 6.68
CA LEU A 174 0.74 16.34 5.41
C LEU A 174 -0.13 16.92 4.29
N LEU A 175 -1.42 17.13 4.56
CA LEU A 175 -2.33 17.72 3.57
C LEU A 175 -1.93 19.16 3.21
N GLU A 176 -1.50 19.96 4.19
CA GLU A 176 -0.98 21.30 3.94
C GLU A 176 0.29 21.25 3.09
N PHE A 177 1.22 20.35 3.40
CA PHE A 177 2.40 20.13 2.60
C PHE A 177 2.05 19.77 1.15
N PHE A 178 1.16 18.80 0.93
CA PHE A 178 0.73 18.43 -0.42
C PHE A 178 0.02 19.56 -1.15
N LYS A 179 -0.78 20.38 -0.45
CA LYS A 179 -1.48 21.53 -1.08
C LYS A 179 -0.50 22.50 -1.73
N THR A 180 0.73 22.59 -1.22
CA THR A 180 1.77 23.43 -1.85
C THR A 180 2.16 22.97 -3.25
N PHE A 181 1.86 21.72 -3.63
CA PHE A 181 2.14 21.13 -4.94
C PHE A 181 0.88 20.86 -5.79
N LYS A 182 -0.30 21.28 -5.32
CA LYS A 182 -1.59 20.99 -5.96
C LYS A 182 -1.73 21.46 -7.40
N LYS A 183 -1.03 22.52 -7.78
CA LYS A 183 -1.04 23.03 -9.16
C LYS A 183 -0.17 22.21 -10.10
N ASP A 184 0.76 21.45 -9.56
CA ASP A 184 1.83 20.77 -10.29
C ASP A 184 1.67 19.24 -10.30
N ILE A 185 0.76 18.70 -9.48
CA ILE A 185 0.50 17.27 -9.31
C ILE A 185 -1.01 17.04 -9.45
N ASP A 186 -1.37 16.08 -10.29
CA ASP A 186 -2.74 15.59 -10.48
C ASP A 186 -2.82 14.07 -10.24
N ASP A 187 -4.00 13.49 -10.45
CA ASP A 187 -4.26 12.06 -10.25
C ASP A 187 -3.41 11.14 -11.18
N SER A 188 -2.71 11.68 -12.20
CA SER A 188 -1.75 10.90 -13.02
C SER A 188 -0.54 10.41 -12.21
N ILE A 189 -0.38 10.93 -11.00
CA ILE A 189 0.57 10.47 -10.00
C ILE A 189 0.46 8.97 -9.72
N PHE A 190 -0.76 8.42 -9.70
CA PHE A 190 -1.01 7.01 -9.45
C PHE A 190 -0.54 6.14 -10.61
N ASP A 191 -0.79 6.60 -11.84
CA ASP A 191 -0.32 5.92 -13.04
C ASP A 191 1.21 6.01 -13.12
N SER A 192 1.78 7.15 -12.76
CA SER A 192 3.24 7.35 -12.69
C SER A 192 3.89 6.47 -11.63
N TYR A 193 3.23 6.29 -10.48
CA TYR A 193 3.67 5.41 -9.41
C TYR A 193 3.67 3.96 -9.86
N TYR A 194 2.52 3.44 -10.26
CA TYR A 194 2.39 2.04 -10.64
C TYR A 194 3.32 1.67 -11.81
N ASN A 195 3.41 2.52 -12.83
CA ASN A 195 4.30 2.26 -13.96
C ASN A 195 5.79 2.29 -13.57
N GLN A 196 6.16 3.02 -12.49
CA GLN A 196 7.50 2.99 -11.94
C GLN A 196 7.72 1.72 -11.10
N LEU A 197 6.74 1.33 -10.28
CA LEU A 197 6.79 0.11 -9.48
C LEU A 197 7.06 -1.11 -10.35
N MET A 198 6.29 -1.29 -11.43
CA MET A 198 6.41 -2.47 -12.30
C MET A 198 7.78 -2.59 -12.99
N ARG A 199 8.55 -1.50 -13.10
CA ARG A 199 9.92 -1.52 -13.62
C ARG A 199 10.96 -1.94 -12.59
N GLU A 200 10.64 -1.84 -11.29
CA GLU A 200 11.56 -2.08 -10.17
C GLU A 200 11.37 -3.46 -9.50
N VAL A 201 10.33 -4.24 -9.86
CA VAL A 201 10.00 -5.59 -9.30
C VAL A 201 11.12 -6.64 -9.48
N SER A 202 12.24 -6.31 -10.14
CA SER A 202 13.41 -7.20 -10.24
C SER A 202 14.35 -7.16 -9.03
N GLU A 203 14.21 -6.20 -8.10
CA GLU A 203 15.06 -6.11 -6.91
C GLU A 203 14.41 -6.88 -5.74
N GLU A 204 14.97 -8.06 -5.47
CA GLU A 204 14.55 -9.02 -4.42
C GLU A 204 14.24 -8.28 -3.09
N ASP A 205 13.06 -8.58 -2.51
CA ASP A 205 12.58 -8.26 -1.14
C ASP A 205 11.48 -7.19 -0.97
N TYR A 206 10.92 -6.59 -2.03
CA TYR A 206 9.87 -5.54 -1.90
C TYR A 206 8.51 -5.85 -2.55
N ASP A 207 8.24 -7.12 -2.82
CA ASP A 207 7.08 -7.55 -3.60
C ASP A 207 5.74 -7.25 -2.91
N SER A 208 5.64 -7.43 -1.58
CA SER A 208 4.40 -7.20 -0.82
C SER A 208 3.94 -5.74 -0.85
N PHE A 209 4.85 -4.78 -0.72
CA PHE A 209 4.52 -3.35 -0.70
C PHE A 209 4.00 -2.85 -2.05
N ASN A 210 4.59 -3.31 -3.14
CA ASN A 210 4.17 -2.92 -4.49
C ASN A 210 2.76 -3.42 -4.80
N VAL A 211 2.40 -4.60 -4.28
CA VAL A 211 1.08 -5.20 -4.40
C VAL A 211 0.06 -4.45 -3.54
N SER A 212 0.37 -4.24 -2.26
CA SER A 212 -0.50 -3.49 -1.35
C SER A 212 -0.74 -2.04 -1.83
N ALA A 213 0.25 -1.44 -2.50
CA ALA A 213 0.12 -0.17 -3.18
C ALA A 213 -0.88 -0.21 -4.35
N LEU A 214 -0.74 -1.16 -5.28
CA LEU A 214 -1.68 -1.34 -6.39
C LEU A 214 -3.10 -1.53 -5.86
N TYR A 215 -3.29 -2.40 -4.87
CA TYR A 215 -4.63 -2.67 -4.32
C TYR A 215 -5.23 -1.43 -3.68
N SER A 216 -4.45 -0.64 -2.95
CA SER A 216 -4.93 0.63 -2.38
C SER A 216 -5.40 1.60 -3.48
N ILE A 217 -4.69 1.65 -4.62
CA ILE A 217 -5.07 2.49 -5.76
C ILE A 217 -6.35 1.97 -6.43
N LEU A 218 -6.49 0.65 -6.57
CA LEU A 218 -7.67 0.04 -7.20
C LEU A 218 -8.92 0.14 -6.31
N GLU A 219 -8.78 -0.10 -4.99
CA GLU A 219 -9.82 0.14 -3.98
C GLU A 219 -10.38 1.56 -4.12
N TRP A 220 -9.48 2.53 -4.03
CA TRP A 220 -9.83 3.93 -4.12
C TRP A 220 -10.49 4.31 -5.46
N TYR A 221 -9.92 3.82 -6.57
CA TYR A 221 -10.45 4.07 -7.91
C TYR A 221 -11.87 3.53 -8.05
N PHE A 222 -12.09 2.34 -7.51
CA PHE A 222 -13.38 1.66 -7.57
C PHE A 222 -14.43 2.36 -6.70
N ASP A 223 -14.09 2.72 -5.45
CA ASP A 223 -14.98 3.42 -4.51
C ASP A 223 -15.50 4.75 -5.06
N LYS A 224 -14.65 5.48 -5.80
CA LYS A 224 -15.06 6.71 -6.48
C LYS A 224 -16.12 6.48 -7.55
N LYS A 225 -16.05 5.35 -8.27
CA LYS A 225 -16.91 5.06 -9.42
C LYS A 225 -18.18 4.30 -9.06
N ARG A 226 -18.08 3.36 -8.13
CA ARG A 226 -19.17 2.44 -7.78
C ARG A 226 -19.44 2.51 -6.29
N LYS A 227 -20.57 3.11 -5.95
CA LYS A 227 -21.09 3.09 -4.59
C LYS A 227 -21.73 1.72 -4.33
N ASN A 228 -21.73 1.30 -3.07
CA ASN A 228 -22.41 0.09 -2.59
C ASN A 228 -21.73 -1.25 -2.92
N TYR A 229 -20.41 -1.29 -3.09
CA TYR A 229 -19.64 -2.53 -2.95
C TYR A 229 -18.97 -2.57 -1.58
N ASP A 230 -18.81 -3.76 -1.02
CA ASP A 230 -17.91 -3.99 0.10
C ASP A 230 -16.54 -4.37 -0.47
N VAL A 231 -15.48 -3.70 -0.02
CA VAL A 231 -14.12 -3.99 -0.46
C VAL A 231 -13.40 -4.77 0.63
N TYR A 232 -12.79 -5.89 0.24
CA TYR A 232 -11.95 -6.71 1.12
C TYR A 232 -10.55 -6.78 0.54
N ARG A 233 -9.56 -6.28 1.29
CA ARG A 233 -8.17 -6.23 0.87
C ARG A 233 -7.26 -6.85 1.94
N ASN A 234 -6.23 -7.55 1.48
CA ASN A 234 -5.05 -7.91 2.27
C ASN A 234 -3.80 -7.83 1.36
N ASP A 235 -2.67 -8.36 1.81
CA ASP A 235 -1.41 -8.30 1.05
C ASP A 235 -1.39 -9.20 -0.20
N TYR A 236 -2.35 -10.12 -0.33
CA TYR A 236 -2.41 -11.11 -1.41
C TYR A 236 -3.49 -10.80 -2.45
N TYR A 237 -4.60 -10.18 -2.05
CA TYR A 237 -5.72 -9.88 -2.92
C TYR A 237 -6.50 -8.61 -2.55
N ILE A 238 -7.33 -8.18 -3.51
CA ILE A 238 -8.44 -7.26 -3.30
C ILE A 238 -9.71 -7.81 -3.97
N LYS A 239 -10.84 -7.77 -3.26
CA LYS A 239 -12.15 -8.26 -3.71
C LYS A 239 -13.20 -7.15 -3.64
N TRP A 240 -14.09 -7.11 -4.62
CA TRP A 240 -15.23 -6.18 -4.66
C TRP A 240 -16.55 -6.93 -4.60
N ILE A 241 -17.16 -6.97 -3.41
CA ILE A 241 -18.32 -7.81 -3.10
C ILE A 241 -19.62 -7.01 -3.14
N LYS A 242 -20.63 -7.56 -3.79
CA LYS A 242 -21.99 -7.05 -3.75
C LYS A 242 -22.99 -8.19 -3.94
N ASP A 243 -22.87 -8.89 -5.05
CA ASP A 243 -23.75 -9.99 -5.45
C ASP A 243 -22.96 -11.32 -5.51
N GLU A 244 -23.67 -12.44 -5.69
CA GLU A 244 -23.09 -13.81 -5.72
C GLU A 244 -21.85 -13.96 -6.60
N PHE A 245 -21.85 -13.32 -7.77
CA PHE A 245 -20.70 -13.32 -8.67
C PHE A 245 -19.95 -12.00 -8.57
N PHE A 246 -18.64 -12.09 -8.31
CA PHE A 246 -17.81 -10.93 -8.05
C PHE A 246 -16.39 -11.12 -8.57
N ILE A 247 -15.63 -10.03 -8.50
CA ILE A 247 -14.28 -9.97 -9.04
C ILE A 247 -13.29 -9.85 -7.88
N GLU A 248 -12.22 -10.61 -8.01
CA GLU A 248 -11.01 -10.53 -7.20
C GLU A 248 -9.85 -10.13 -8.11
N CYS A 249 -8.94 -9.32 -7.60
CA CYS A 249 -7.62 -9.11 -8.19
C CYS A 249 -6.58 -9.73 -7.27
N ILE A 250 -5.77 -10.64 -7.82
CA ILE A 250 -4.68 -11.30 -7.11
C ILE A 250 -3.35 -11.06 -7.80
N TYR A 251 -2.28 -11.15 -7.01
CA TYR A 251 -0.91 -11.09 -7.46
C TYR A 251 -0.26 -12.44 -7.22
N LYS A 252 0.13 -13.14 -8.28
CA LYS A 252 0.64 -14.52 -8.19
C LYS A 252 2.02 -14.62 -8.78
N LYS A 253 2.96 -15.18 -8.01
CA LYS A 253 4.30 -15.50 -8.49
C LYS A 253 4.24 -16.68 -9.47
N ASN A 254 4.73 -16.47 -10.67
CA ASN A 254 4.78 -17.49 -11.71
C ASN A 254 6.06 -18.34 -11.59
N LYS A 255 6.19 -19.36 -12.45
CA LYS A 255 7.32 -20.31 -12.43
C LYS A 255 8.70 -19.65 -12.62
N ASN A 256 8.75 -18.47 -13.24
CA ASN A 256 9.97 -17.70 -13.45
C ASN A 256 10.29 -16.77 -12.29
N ARG A 257 9.54 -16.85 -11.18
CA ARG A 257 9.60 -15.91 -10.04
C ARG A 257 9.23 -14.47 -10.41
N GLU A 258 8.66 -14.26 -11.59
CA GLU A 258 8.00 -13.02 -11.95
C GLU A 258 6.57 -13.05 -11.44
N PHE A 259 5.92 -11.89 -11.39
CA PHE A 259 4.58 -11.80 -10.87
C PHE A 259 3.56 -11.46 -11.95
N ASP A 260 2.42 -12.13 -11.85
CA ASP A 260 1.27 -11.92 -12.71
C ASP A 260 0.15 -11.25 -11.92
N ILE A 261 -0.47 -10.22 -12.50
CA ILE A 261 -1.73 -9.68 -12.02
C ILE A 261 -2.85 -10.47 -12.68
N LEU A 262 -3.72 -11.07 -11.88
CA LEU A 262 -4.84 -11.85 -12.35
C LEU A 262 -6.15 -11.23 -11.83
N PHE A 263 -7.11 -11.02 -12.73
CA PHE A 263 -8.50 -10.81 -12.33
C PHE A 263 -9.21 -12.15 -12.33
N VAL A 264 -9.68 -12.58 -11.16
CA VAL A 264 -10.40 -13.83 -10.96
C VAL A 264 -11.89 -13.52 -10.82
N LEU A 265 -12.71 -14.25 -11.56
CA LEU A 265 -14.15 -14.23 -11.40
C LEU A 265 -14.55 -15.34 -10.42
N ASN A 266 -15.13 -14.94 -9.30
CA ASN A 266 -15.51 -15.83 -8.22
C ASN A 266 -17.03 -15.94 -8.10
N TRP A 267 -17.47 -17.07 -7.56
CA TRP A 267 -18.85 -17.31 -7.16
C TRP A 267 -18.92 -17.64 -5.67
N PHE A 268 -19.69 -16.86 -4.92
CA PHE A 268 -20.07 -17.19 -3.56
C PHE A 268 -21.44 -17.84 -3.51
N HIS A 269 -21.53 -18.98 -2.83
CA HIS A 269 -22.75 -19.76 -2.70
C HIS A 269 -23.00 -20.14 -1.25
N LEU A 270 -24.28 -20.25 -0.87
CA LEU A 270 -24.69 -20.63 0.49
C LEU A 270 -24.89 -22.14 0.65
N ASP A 271 -25.21 -22.84 -0.43
CA ASP A 271 -25.51 -24.27 -0.43
C ASP A 271 -24.29 -25.11 -0.81
N GLU A 272 -24.42 -26.43 -0.93
CA GLU A 272 -23.37 -27.30 -1.44
C GLU A 272 -23.39 -27.28 -2.97
N LEU A 273 -22.24 -27.01 -3.61
CA LEU A 273 -22.15 -27.00 -5.06
C LEU A 273 -21.97 -28.42 -5.61
N GLN A 274 -22.81 -28.76 -6.59
CA GLN A 274 -22.65 -29.94 -7.42
C GLN A 274 -21.83 -29.61 -8.67
N GLU A 275 -21.13 -30.60 -9.22
CA GLU A 275 -20.25 -30.44 -10.38
C GLU A 275 -21.00 -29.92 -11.62
N ASP A 276 -22.22 -30.42 -11.85
CA ASP A 276 -23.07 -30.02 -12.98
C ASP A 276 -23.50 -28.54 -12.88
N MET A 277 -23.75 -28.03 -11.67
CA MET A 277 -24.06 -26.63 -11.43
C MET A 277 -22.85 -25.74 -11.75
N PHE A 278 -21.66 -26.13 -11.29
CA PHE A 278 -20.42 -25.42 -11.57
C PHE A 278 -20.14 -25.33 -13.07
N GLU A 279 -20.23 -26.44 -13.78
CA GLU A 279 -20.01 -26.48 -15.23
C GLU A 279 -21.06 -25.68 -16.02
N SER A 280 -22.33 -25.75 -15.61
CA SER A 280 -23.41 -24.97 -16.23
C SER A 280 -23.17 -23.47 -16.11
N VAL A 281 -22.84 -23.00 -14.91
CA VAL A 281 -22.53 -21.58 -14.66
C VAL A 281 -21.29 -21.14 -15.45
N GLN A 282 -20.26 -21.99 -15.53
CA GLN A 282 -19.10 -21.70 -16.37
C GLN A 282 -19.46 -21.59 -17.86
N CYS A 283 -20.35 -22.44 -18.37
CA CYS A 283 -20.82 -22.36 -19.76
C CYS A 283 -21.53 -21.02 -20.05
N GLU A 284 -22.37 -20.56 -19.13
CA GLU A 284 -23.06 -19.27 -19.26
C GLU A 284 -22.07 -18.09 -19.29
N LEU A 285 -21.15 -18.06 -18.32
CA LEU A 285 -20.17 -16.97 -18.17
C LEU A 285 -19.13 -16.96 -19.29
N LYS A 286 -18.79 -18.10 -19.88
CA LYS A 286 -17.82 -18.17 -20.99
C LYS A 286 -18.26 -17.36 -22.20
N ASN A 287 -19.57 -17.24 -22.44
CA ASN A 287 -20.11 -16.41 -23.53
C ASN A 287 -19.94 -14.90 -23.25
N ILE A 288 -19.89 -14.50 -21.98
CA ILE A 288 -19.75 -13.11 -21.53
C ILE A 288 -18.26 -12.72 -21.43
N PHE A 289 -17.44 -13.68 -21.01
CA PHE A 289 -16.01 -13.56 -20.77
C PHE A 289 -15.20 -14.53 -21.66
N PRO A 290 -15.24 -14.37 -23.00
CA PRO A 290 -14.57 -15.29 -23.92
C PRO A 290 -13.05 -15.30 -23.74
N ASP A 291 -12.46 -14.16 -23.34
CA ASP A 291 -11.02 -14.00 -23.17
C ASP A 291 -10.48 -14.57 -21.85
N PHE A 292 -11.37 -14.90 -20.91
CA PHE A 292 -10.96 -15.48 -19.63
C PHE A 292 -10.62 -16.96 -19.78
N GLN A 293 -9.58 -17.39 -19.07
CA GLN A 293 -9.16 -18.77 -18.96
C GLN A 293 -10.01 -19.49 -17.91
N LYS A 294 -10.50 -20.68 -18.28
CA LYS A 294 -11.32 -21.54 -17.42
C LYS A 294 -10.44 -22.08 -16.29
N ILE A 295 -10.98 -22.08 -15.07
CA ILE A 295 -10.41 -22.85 -13.95
C ILE A 295 -11.12 -24.20 -13.95
N TYR A 296 -10.35 -25.29 -13.99
CA TYR A 296 -10.93 -26.62 -14.11
C TYR A 296 -11.44 -27.12 -12.76
N LEU A 297 -12.39 -28.07 -12.82
CA LEU A 297 -13.02 -28.63 -11.63
C LEU A 297 -12.00 -29.26 -10.67
N GLU A 298 -10.93 -29.85 -11.23
CA GLU A 298 -9.84 -30.48 -10.47
C GLU A 298 -8.98 -29.46 -9.70
N GLU A 299 -9.12 -28.16 -9.99
CA GLU A 299 -8.38 -27.07 -9.35
C GLU A 299 -9.19 -26.35 -8.25
N VAL A 300 -10.44 -26.78 -8.00
CA VAL A 300 -11.34 -26.13 -7.04
C VAL A 300 -11.89 -27.12 -6.00
N ASP A 301 -12.12 -26.62 -4.79
CA ASP A 301 -12.86 -27.36 -3.76
C ASP A 301 -14.30 -26.83 -3.69
N LEU A 302 -15.26 -27.59 -4.21
CA LEU A 302 -16.68 -27.22 -4.21
C LEU A 302 -17.33 -27.20 -2.81
N LYS A 303 -16.59 -27.63 -1.76
CA LYS A 303 -17.03 -27.48 -0.37
C LYS A 303 -16.78 -26.09 0.18
N GLU A 304 -15.81 -25.37 -0.39
CA GLU A 304 -15.57 -23.97 -0.05
C GLU A 304 -16.74 -23.12 -0.51
N LYS A 305 -17.05 -22.04 0.22
CA LYS A 305 -18.19 -21.16 -0.12
C LYS A 305 -17.88 -20.18 -1.24
N GLU A 306 -16.59 -19.93 -1.47
CA GLU A 306 -16.09 -19.07 -2.54
C GLU A 306 -15.32 -19.94 -3.53
N VAL A 307 -15.83 -20.03 -4.75
CA VAL A 307 -15.25 -20.89 -5.80
C VAL A 307 -14.83 -20.04 -7.00
N PRO A 308 -13.57 -20.14 -7.44
CA PRO A 308 -13.08 -19.40 -8.59
C PRO A 308 -13.51 -20.10 -9.89
N LEU A 309 -14.07 -19.32 -10.82
CA LEU A 309 -14.64 -19.85 -12.07
C LEU A 309 -13.70 -19.65 -13.26
N PHE A 310 -13.10 -18.46 -13.34
CA PHE A 310 -12.31 -18.02 -14.46
C PHE A 310 -11.23 -17.05 -14.01
N TYR A 311 -10.15 -16.92 -14.76
CA TYR A 311 -9.18 -15.83 -14.58
C TYR A 311 -8.76 -15.17 -15.90
N LEU A 312 -8.43 -13.90 -15.80
CA LEU A 312 -7.79 -13.12 -16.85
C LEU A 312 -6.41 -12.68 -16.35
N LYS A 313 -5.37 -13.13 -17.05
CA LYS A 313 -4.02 -12.65 -16.83
C LYS A 313 -3.82 -11.29 -17.50
N VAL A 314 -3.39 -10.31 -16.73
CA VAL A 314 -3.01 -8.99 -17.22
C VAL A 314 -1.55 -9.03 -17.69
N ASP A 315 -1.27 -8.34 -18.79
CA ASP A 315 0.10 -8.14 -19.28
C ASP A 315 0.96 -7.44 -18.21
N LYS A 316 2.17 -7.94 -17.97
CA LYS A 316 3.10 -7.38 -16.97
C LYS A 316 3.43 -5.91 -17.24
N ASP A 317 3.43 -5.49 -18.51
CA ASP A 317 3.74 -4.14 -18.95
C ASP A 317 2.46 -3.28 -19.08
N ALA A 318 1.30 -3.80 -18.66
CA ALA A 318 0.06 -3.05 -18.69
C ALA A 318 0.13 -1.83 -17.79
N SER A 319 -0.13 -0.65 -18.36
CA SER A 319 -0.27 0.58 -17.55
C SER A 319 -1.44 0.48 -16.56
N LEU A 320 -1.38 1.23 -15.46
CA LEU A 320 -2.48 1.32 -14.50
C LEU A 320 -3.82 1.73 -15.16
N SER A 321 -3.79 2.65 -16.13
CA SER A 321 -4.98 3.03 -16.91
C SER A 321 -5.62 1.85 -17.63
N LYS A 322 -4.80 0.94 -18.20
CA LYS A 322 -5.27 -0.30 -18.83
C LYS A 322 -5.89 -1.25 -17.80
N ILE A 323 -5.27 -1.40 -16.62
CA ILE A 323 -5.79 -2.23 -15.53
C ILE A 323 -7.15 -1.71 -15.03
N LYS A 324 -7.25 -0.41 -14.77
CA LYS A 324 -8.49 0.28 -14.38
C LYS A 324 -9.60 0.06 -15.41
N LYS A 325 -9.27 0.13 -16.70
CA LYS A 325 -10.23 -0.13 -17.79
C LYS A 325 -10.70 -1.59 -17.81
N ILE A 326 -9.78 -2.54 -17.63
CA ILE A 326 -10.12 -3.96 -17.51
C ILE A 326 -11.08 -4.18 -16.33
N LEU A 327 -10.76 -3.63 -15.15
CA LEU A 327 -11.63 -3.70 -13.97
C LEU A 327 -13.03 -3.14 -14.26
N ASP A 328 -13.13 -1.95 -14.87
CA ASP A 328 -14.41 -1.36 -15.24
C ASP A 328 -15.24 -2.28 -16.15
N GLU A 329 -14.61 -2.80 -17.22
CA GLU A 329 -15.27 -3.64 -18.22
C GLU A 329 -15.75 -4.97 -17.63
N ILE A 330 -14.94 -5.64 -16.81
CA ILE A 330 -15.32 -6.91 -16.18
C ILE A 330 -16.47 -6.66 -15.20
N THR A 331 -16.39 -5.61 -14.38
CA THR A 331 -17.44 -5.32 -13.41
C THR A 331 -18.75 -4.92 -14.08
N GLU A 332 -18.75 -4.16 -15.16
CA GLU A 332 -20.00 -3.84 -15.87
C GLU A 332 -20.67 -5.10 -16.42
N LYS A 333 -19.88 -6.04 -16.94
CA LYS A 333 -20.38 -7.34 -17.42
C LYS A 333 -20.93 -8.19 -16.28
N ILE A 334 -20.25 -8.23 -15.12
CA ILE A 334 -20.72 -9.03 -13.99
C ILE A 334 -21.98 -8.46 -13.36
N GLU A 335 -22.11 -7.13 -13.29
CA GLU A 335 -23.33 -6.46 -12.83
C GLU A 335 -24.54 -6.87 -13.69
N LYS A 336 -24.39 -6.84 -15.03
CA LYS A 336 -25.44 -7.28 -15.96
C LYS A 336 -25.78 -8.76 -15.81
N PHE A 337 -24.77 -9.61 -15.58
CA PHE A 337 -24.99 -11.04 -15.37
C PHE A 337 -25.76 -11.31 -14.08
N ASN A 338 -25.33 -10.70 -12.96
CA ASN A 338 -26.01 -10.81 -11.68
C ASN A 338 -27.48 -10.33 -11.77
N GLU A 339 -27.72 -9.20 -12.44
CA GLU A 339 -29.07 -8.68 -12.65
C GLU A 339 -29.94 -9.63 -13.49
N ALA A 340 -29.41 -10.15 -14.60
CA ALA A 340 -30.14 -11.07 -15.48
C ALA A 340 -30.46 -12.41 -14.81
N ARG A 341 -29.58 -12.88 -13.94
CA ARG A 341 -29.76 -14.13 -13.18
C ARG A 341 -30.64 -13.95 -11.94
N GLY A 342 -30.85 -12.71 -11.50
CA GLY A 342 -31.53 -12.42 -10.24
C GLY A 342 -30.69 -12.83 -9.01
N SER A 343 -29.36 -12.72 -9.12
CA SER A 343 -28.43 -13.09 -8.05
C SER A 343 -28.66 -12.27 -6.79
N SER A 344 -28.48 -12.92 -5.65
CA SER A 344 -28.68 -12.31 -4.34
C SER A 344 -27.58 -11.29 -4.05
N ASN A 345 -27.93 -10.22 -3.31
CA ASN A 345 -26.93 -9.38 -2.64
C ASN A 345 -26.41 -10.16 -1.42
N ILE A 346 -25.11 -10.43 -1.40
CA ILE A 346 -24.46 -11.35 -0.45
C ILE A 346 -23.66 -10.63 0.63
N LYS A 347 -23.76 -9.30 0.75
CA LYS A 347 -22.88 -8.52 1.62
C LYS A 347 -22.91 -8.98 3.07
N ASP A 348 -24.10 -9.20 3.62
CA ASP A 348 -24.26 -9.57 5.03
C ASP A 348 -23.79 -11.01 5.27
N GLU A 349 -24.10 -11.91 4.34
CA GLU A 349 -23.68 -13.31 4.37
C GLU A 349 -22.16 -13.45 4.24
N TYR A 350 -21.56 -12.71 3.32
CA TYR A 350 -20.11 -12.71 3.09
C TYR A 350 -19.37 -12.12 4.30
N ASN A 351 -19.88 -11.01 4.87
CA ASN A 351 -19.34 -10.43 6.11
C ASN A 351 -19.37 -11.44 7.27
N LYS A 352 -20.44 -12.23 7.38
CA LYS A 352 -20.55 -13.27 8.40
C LYS A 352 -19.56 -14.40 8.15
N TYR A 353 -19.46 -14.88 6.91
CA TYR A 353 -18.50 -15.90 6.48
C TYR A 353 -17.06 -15.50 6.85
N ILE A 354 -16.61 -14.30 6.45
CA ILE A 354 -15.26 -13.80 6.76
C ILE A 354 -15.02 -13.71 8.27
N LYS A 355 -16.00 -13.25 9.06
CA LYS A 355 -15.87 -13.17 10.52
C LYS A 355 -15.74 -14.55 11.15
N ASP A 356 -16.48 -15.53 10.66
CA ASP A 356 -16.43 -16.89 11.18
C ASP A 356 -15.13 -17.60 10.78
N GLU A 357 -14.62 -17.39 9.56
CA GLU A 357 -13.29 -17.87 9.14
C GLU A 357 -12.16 -17.27 9.98
N ARG A 358 -12.22 -15.97 10.28
CA ARG A 358 -11.25 -15.31 11.20
C ARG A 358 -11.25 -15.93 12.59
N LYS A 359 -12.42 -16.30 13.14
CA LYS A 359 -12.54 -16.91 14.48
C LYS A 359 -11.99 -18.34 14.54
N LYS A 360 -11.99 -19.06 13.43
CA LYS A 360 -11.43 -20.42 13.34
C LYS A 360 -9.90 -20.43 13.31
N GLY A 361 -9.24 -19.26 13.32
CA GLY A 361 -7.78 -19.15 13.14
C GLY A 361 -7.33 -19.44 11.70
N GLY A 362 -8.28 -19.49 10.75
CA GLY A 362 -8.08 -19.94 9.37
C GLY A 362 -7.58 -18.86 8.41
N ILE A 363 -6.87 -17.82 8.86
CA ILE A 363 -6.08 -17.02 7.92
C ILE A 363 -4.73 -17.73 7.73
N TRP A 364 -4.78 -18.78 6.90
CA TRP A 364 -3.64 -19.27 6.14
C TRP A 364 -4.15 -19.41 4.71
N PHE A 365 -3.91 -18.41 3.88
CA PHE A 365 -4.05 -18.55 2.44
C PHE A 365 -2.70 -18.22 1.80
N TRP A 366 -2.29 -19.15 0.94
CA TRP A 366 -0.96 -19.42 0.39
C TRP A 366 -0.31 -18.28 -0.40
#